data_AF-M0IKL6-F1
#
_entry.id   AF-M0IKL6-F1
#
_cell.length_a   1.000
_cell.length_b   1.000
_cell.length_c   1.000
_cell.angle_alpha   90.00
_cell.angle_beta   90.00
_cell.angle_gamma   90.00
#
_symmetry.space_group_name_H-M   'P 1'
#
loop_
_entity.id
_entity.type
_entity.pdbx_description
1 polymer ?
#
loop_
_entity_poly.entity_id
_entity_poly.type
_entity_poly.pdbx_seq_one_letter_code
_entity_poly.pdbx_strand_id
1 'polypeptide(L)'
;MSDAMLTAYRHDAHKFTGESHEDAREEFAGVPVNQSVPEGADGDAAALSRPLDVQKQTVPTHADHYRLSLLTGETVYDPETFTRTTIESEVSNLIATEDAQAAHERWLASDVAAAFSETVYHPYTSLKFHTLLVAALLDNYRDGHEFADLRLIVDPVGEVVPFRTVFDGDEFALRIDIEDGGRPSARLGSRPWRSWASAWNRLTAHPLDTDHDKYDMTLDANLRRMWSWSTALQYIEDFAAWRPDR
;
A
#
# COMPACT_ATOMS: atom_id res chain seq x y z
N MET A 1 -11.91 -16.62 -10.00
CA MET A 1 -11.64 -15.19 -9.76
C MET A 1 -10.61 -15.04 -8.65
N SER A 2 -10.82 -15.74 -7.52
CA SER A 2 -9.94 -15.82 -6.34
C SER A 2 -8.46 -16.06 -6.64
N ASP A 3 -8.11 -17.02 -7.51
CA ASP A 3 -6.72 -17.51 -7.58
C ASP A 3 -5.72 -16.42 -8.00
N ALA A 4 -6.02 -15.64 -9.03
CA ALA A 4 -5.12 -14.55 -9.43
C ALA A 4 -5.11 -13.40 -8.41
N MET A 5 -6.21 -13.19 -7.66
CA MET A 5 -6.23 -12.21 -6.57
C MET A 5 -5.37 -12.70 -5.38
N LEU A 6 -5.42 -13.98 -5.05
CA LEU A 6 -4.50 -14.58 -4.07
C LEU A 6 -3.04 -14.46 -4.52
N THR A 7 -2.76 -14.63 -5.82
CA THR A 7 -1.42 -14.37 -6.37
C THR A 7 -0.98 -12.94 -6.07
N ALA A 8 -1.83 -11.92 -6.28
CA ALA A 8 -1.49 -10.54 -5.92
C ALA A 8 -1.14 -10.39 -4.43
N TYR A 9 -1.84 -11.05 -3.52
CA TYR A 9 -1.55 -11.00 -2.08
C TYR A 9 -0.32 -11.83 -1.64
N ARG A 10 0.30 -12.58 -2.56
CA ARG A 10 1.41 -13.51 -2.27
C ARG A 10 2.66 -13.29 -3.13
N HIS A 11 2.59 -12.44 -4.15
CA HIS A 11 3.64 -12.25 -5.16
C HIS A 11 4.96 -11.68 -4.63
N ASP A 12 4.91 -11.06 -3.45
CA ASP A 12 6.05 -10.32 -2.89
C ASP A 12 6.42 -10.81 -1.49
N ALA A 13 6.05 -12.06 -1.16
CA ALA A 13 6.31 -12.64 0.15
C ALA A 13 7.81 -12.69 0.51
N HIS A 14 8.71 -12.76 -0.49
CA HIS A 14 10.16 -12.70 -0.28
C HIS A 14 10.63 -11.40 0.40
N LYS A 15 9.84 -10.32 0.33
CA LYS A 15 10.17 -9.05 1.01
C LYS A 15 10.08 -9.17 2.53
N PHE A 16 9.30 -10.11 3.06
CA PHE A 16 9.26 -10.41 4.50
C PHE A 16 10.54 -11.08 5.01
N THR A 17 11.29 -11.77 4.13
CA THR A 17 12.52 -12.47 4.50
C THR A 17 13.78 -11.66 4.13
N GLY A 18 13.62 -10.58 3.35
CA GLY A 18 14.72 -9.81 2.78
C GLY A 18 15.50 -10.58 1.70
N GLU A 19 14.92 -11.67 1.17
CA GLU A 19 15.49 -12.42 0.05
C GLU A 19 15.43 -11.55 -1.22
N SER A 20 16.34 -11.80 -2.16
CA SER A 20 16.24 -11.20 -3.50
C SER A 20 15.10 -11.87 -4.27
N HIS A 21 14.57 -11.23 -5.30
CA HIS A 21 13.57 -11.87 -6.16
C HIS A 21 14.14 -13.11 -6.88
N GLU A 22 15.43 -13.10 -7.23
CA GLU A 22 16.10 -14.21 -7.93
C GLU A 22 16.30 -15.44 -7.04
N ASP A 23 16.45 -15.23 -5.72
CA ASP A 23 16.67 -16.27 -4.72
C ASP A 23 15.40 -16.56 -3.89
N ALA A 24 14.28 -15.96 -4.27
CA ALA A 24 13.02 -16.05 -3.54
C ALA A 24 12.51 -17.49 -3.51
N ARG A 25 12.05 -17.94 -2.34
CA ARG A 25 11.39 -19.24 -2.21
C ARG A 25 10.07 -19.24 -2.96
N GLU A 26 9.77 -20.35 -3.63
CA GLU A 26 8.48 -20.55 -4.32
C GLU A 26 7.33 -20.88 -3.34
N GLU A 27 7.66 -21.26 -2.10
CA GLU A 27 6.69 -21.58 -1.05
C GLU A 27 7.03 -20.90 0.28
N PHE A 28 5.99 -20.47 0.99
CA PHE A 28 6.06 -19.97 2.35
C PHE A 28 5.03 -20.70 3.21
N ALA A 29 5.48 -21.40 4.26
CA ALA A 29 4.63 -22.22 5.12
C ALA A 29 3.74 -23.24 4.35
N GLY A 30 4.24 -23.79 3.23
CA GLY A 30 3.50 -24.73 2.37
C GLY A 30 2.51 -24.08 1.41
N VAL A 31 2.50 -22.75 1.32
CA VAL A 31 1.66 -21.98 0.39
C VAL A 31 2.52 -21.47 -0.77
N PRO A 32 2.10 -21.65 -2.04
CA PRO A 32 2.79 -21.05 -3.17
C PRO A 32 2.81 -19.52 -3.09
N VAL A 33 3.99 -18.92 -3.27
CA VAL A 33 4.23 -17.48 -3.19
C VAL A 33 5.16 -17.02 -4.30
N ASN A 34 5.37 -15.70 -4.41
CA ASN A 34 6.31 -15.10 -5.35
C ASN A 34 6.04 -15.39 -6.84
N GLN A 35 4.80 -15.75 -7.15
CA GLN A 35 4.33 -15.94 -8.52
C GLN A 35 4.11 -14.59 -9.20
N SER A 36 4.44 -14.49 -10.49
CA SER A 36 4.22 -13.27 -11.26
C SER A 36 2.74 -12.88 -11.31
N VAL A 37 2.48 -11.60 -11.08
CA VAL A 37 1.12 -11.04 -11.17
C VAL A 37 0.76 -10.76 -12.63
N PRO A 38 -0.42 -11.19 -13.12
CA PRO A 38 -0.87 -10.92 -14.48
C PRO A 38 -1.08 -9.43 -14.81
N GLU A 39 -1.31 -9.14 -16.09
CA GLU A 39 -1.72 -7.81 -16.61
C GLU A 39 -0.76 -6.65 -16.30
N GLY A 40 0.48 -6.95 -15.88
CA GLY A 40 1.47 -5.91 -15.54
C GLY A 40 1.16 -5.13 -14.25
N ALA A 41 0.18 -5.57 -13.45
CA ALA A 41 -0.30 -4.83 -12.27
C ALA A 41 0.80 -4.55 -11.24
N ASP A 42 1.73 -5.50 -11.02
CA ASP A 42 2.88 -5.32 -10.14
C ASP A 42 3.83 -4.20 -10.63
N GLY A 43 4.19 -4.23 -11.92
CA GLY A 43 5.04 -3.19 -12.52
C GLY A 43 4.43 -1.80 -12.46
N ASP A 44 3.12 -1.70 -12.71
CA ASP A 44 2.38 -0.44 -12.62
C ASP A 44 2.28 0.06 -11.17
N ALA A 45 2.01 -0.81 -10.20
CA ALA A 45 2.02 -0.44 -8.78
C ALA A 45 3.41 0.02 -8.32
N ALA A 46 4.46 -0.66 -8.74
CA ALA A 46 5.84 -0.24 -8.45
C ALA A 46 6.12 1.16 -9.03
N ALA A 47 5.65 1.47 -10.24
CA ALA A 47 5.80 2.78 -10.87
C ALA A 47 5.03 3.92 -10.14
N LEU A 48 3.99 3.59 -9.37
CA LEU A 48 3.30 4.53 -8.48
C LEU A 48 4.16 4.90 -7.26
N SER A 49 5.03 4.02 -6.78
CA SER A 49 5.73 4.20 -5.51
C SER A 49 7.21 4.58 -5.68
N ARG A 50 7.89 4.03 -6.69
CA ARG A 50 9.33 4.20 -6.90
C ARG A 50 9.73 4.52 -8.35
N PRO A 51 10.90 5.17 -8.58
CA PRO A 51 11.40 5.44 -9.92
C PRO A 51 11.67 4.13 -10.68
N LEU A 52 11.33 4.11 -11.97
CA LEU A 52 11.53 2.94 -12.84
C LEU A 52 13.00 2.63 -13.12
N ASP A 53 13.84 3.65 -13.29
CA ASP A 53 15.16 3.49 -13.92
C ASP A 53 16.36 3.60 -12.97
N VAL A 54 16.15 3.94 -11.69
CA VAL A 54 17.27 4.23 -10.77
C VAL A 54 16.99 3.65 -9.38
N GLN A 55 17.49 2.44 -9.12
CA GLN A 55 17.61 1.86 -7.77
C GLN A 55 18.79 2.53 -7.04
N LYS A 56 18.71 3.84 -6.83
CA LYS A 56 19.64 4.56 -5.96
C LYS A 56 19.05 4.54 -4.56
N GLN A 57 19.76 3.87 -3.66
CA GLN A 57 19.42 3.84 -2.24
C GLN A 57 19.22 5.27 -1.73
N THR A 58 18.02 5.57 -1.23
CA THR A 58 17.69 6.91 -0.75
C THR A 58 18.24 7.17 0.65
N VAL A 59 18.55 6.11 1.40
CA VAL A 59 19.17 6.17 2.74
C VAL A 59 20.37 5.21 2.78
N PRO A 60 21.61 5.67 2.54
CA PRO A 60 22.79 4.80 2.34
C PRO A 60 23.09 3.84 3.50
N THR A 61 22.70 4.18 4.73
CA THR A 61 22.96 3.38 5.93
C THR A 61 21.85 2.37 6.24
N HIS A 62 20.74 2.40 5.49
CA HIS A 62 19.60 1.53 5.71
C HIS A 62 19.69 0.29 4.82
N ALA A 63 19.98 -0.86 5.41
CA ALA A 63 20.19 -2.11 4.67
C ALA A 63 19.20 -3.23 5.05
N ASP A 64 18.34 -3.00 6.05
CA ASP A 64 17.31 -3.96 6.40
C ASP A 64 16.05 -3.77 5.53
N HIS A 65 15.17 -4.77 5.55
CA HIS A 65 13.92 -4.79 4.80
C HIS A 65 12.77 -4.08 5.53
N TYR A 66 12.98 -3.71 6.79
CA TYR A 66 11.98 -2.98 7.55
C TYR A 66 11.82 -1.56 6.99
N ARG A 67 10.66 -0.98 7.22
CA ARG A 67 10.33 0.35 6.76
C ARG A 67 10.80 1.39 7.78
N LEU A 68 11.25 2.54 7.28
CA LEU A 68 11.37 3.76 8.05
C LEU A 68 10.05 4.53 8.04
N SER A 69 9.61 5.01 9.20
CA SER A 69 8.52 5.98 9.25
C SER A 69 8.99 7.31 8.68
N LEU A 70 8.21 7.89 7.77
CA LEU A 70 8.47 9.25 7.30
C LEU A 70 8.17 10.30 8.39
N LEU A 71 7.37 9.93 9.40
CA LEU A 71 6.99 10.80 10.50
C LEU A 71 8.08 10.92 11.56
N THR A 72 8.68 9.80 11.98
CA THR A 72 9.71 9.77 13.03
C THR A 72 11.13 9.62 12.49
N GLY A 73 11.29 9.06 11.28
CA GLY A 73 12.58 8.67 10.72
C GLY A 73 13.16 7.38 11.30
N GLU A 74 12.45 6.72 12.21
CA GLU A 74 12.87 5.49 12.87
C GLU A 74 12.34 4.24 12.14
N THR A 75 13.00 3.10 12.36
CA THR A 75 12.47 1.82 11.90
C THR A 75 11.20 1.50 12.66
N VAL A 76 10.19 1.00 11.95
CA VAL A 76 8.91 0.59 12.55
C VAL A 76 9.07 -0.75 13.31
N TYR A 77 10.16 -1.47 13.05
CA TYR A 77 10.48 -2.68 13.79
C TYR A 77 10.92 -2.36 15.22
N ASP A 78 10.05 -2.67 16.19
CA ASP A 78 10.40 -2.70 17.59
C ASP A 78 10.63 -4.15 18.05
N PRO A 79 11.86 -4.57 18.39
CA PRO A 79 12.15 -5.92 18.85
C PRO A 79 11.50 -6.28 20.19
N GLU A 80 11.06 -5.30 20.99
CA GLU A 80 10.36 -5.55 22.26
C GLU A 80 8.89 -5.92 22.03
N THR A 81 8.26 -5.33 21.00
CA THR A 81 6.85 -5.54 20.65
C THR A 81 6.66 -6.60 19.55
N PHE A 82 7.60 -6.71 18.62
CA PHE A 82 7.61 -7.65 17.50
C PHE A 82 8.76 -8.65 17.62
N THR A 83 8.53 -9.75 18.33
CA THR A 83 9.50 -10.85 18.30
C THR A 83 9.54 -11.48 16.90
N ARG A 84 10.71 -11.97 16.47
CA ARG A 84 10.86 -12.67 15.18
C ARG A 84 9.86 -13.81 15.00
N THR A 85 9.60 -14.58 16.07
CA THR A 85 8.62 -15.68 16.04
C THR A 85 7.20 -15.17 15.82
N THR A 86 6.85 -14.02 16.44
CA THR A 86 5.56 -13.36 16.21
C THR A 86 5.43 -12.94 14.75
N ILE A 87 6.46 -12.28 14.19
CA ILE A 87 6.47 -11.88 12.78
C ILE A 87 6.29 -13.10 11.86
N GLU A 88 7.05 -14.17 12.05
CA GLU A 88 6.96 -15.37 11.22
C GLU A 88 5.54 -15.99 11.28
N SER A 89 4.92 -16.00 12.47
CA SER A 89 3.54 -16.48 12.64
C SER A 89 2.51 -15.56 11.98
N GLU A 90 2.61 -14.24 12.16
CA GLU A 90 1.69 -13.26 11.57
C GLU A 90 1.79 -13.25 10.04
N VAL A 91 3.01 -13.29 9.49
CA VAL A 91 3.22 -13.43 8.04
C VAL A 91 2.65 -14.76 7.53
N SER A 92 2.86 -15.87 8.25
CA SER A 92 2.26 -17.16 7.88
C SER A 92 0.74 -17.10 7.82
N ASN A 93 0.10 -16.49 8.83
CA ASN A 93 -1.35 -16.31 8.88
C ASN A 93 -1.86 -15.41 7.74
N LEU A 94 -1.14 -14.33 7.43
CA LEU A 94 -1.47 -13.43 6.34
C LEU A 94 -1.45 -14.17 4.99
N ILE A 95 -0.35 -14.88 4.70
CA ILE A 95 -0.12 -15.59 3.43
C ILE A 95 -1.04 -16.80 3.27
N ALA A 96 -1.33 -17.53 4.35
CA ALA A 96 -2.16 -18.74 4.35
C ALA A 96 -3.66 -18.48 4.13
N THR A 97 -4.09 -17.22 4.04
CA THR A 97 -5.49 -16.91 3.76
C THR A 97 -5.91 -17.40 2.38
N GLU A 98 -6.87 -18.32 2.31
CA GLU A 98 -7.30 -18.98 1.07
C GLU A 98 -8.44 -18.28 0.34
N ASP A 99 -9.27 -17.52 1.05
CA ASP A 99 -10.30 -16.69 0.43
C ASP A 99 -9.71 -15.33 0.03
N ALA A 100 -9.89 -14.94 -1.23
CA ALA A 100 -9.26 -13.72 -1.74
C ALA A 100 -9.80 -12.45 -1.06
N GLN A 101 -11.10 -12.39 -0.76
CA GLN A 101 -11.68 -11.23 -0.09
C GLN A 101 -11.22 -11.16 1.36
N ALA A 102 -11.17 -12.29 2.08
CA ALA A 102 -10.59 -12.34 3.41
C ALA A 102 -9.09 -11.97 3.40
N ALA A 103 -8.35 -12.33 2.33
CA ALA A 103 -6.97 -11.92 2.18
C ALA A 103 -6.88 -10.39 2.01
N HIS A 104 -7.75 -9.79 1.20
CA HIS A 104 -7.83 -8.34 1.03
C HIS A 104 -8.07 -7.62 2.36
N GLU A 105 -9.09 -8.03 3.12
CA GLU A 105 -9.42 -7.47 4.43
C GLU A 105 -8.26 -7.61 5.42
N ARG A 106 -7.59 -8.78 5.43
CA ARG A 106 -6.41 -8.99 6.27
C ARG A 106 -5.23 -8.11 5.88
N TRP A 107 -4.97 -7.92 4.59
CA TRP A 107 -3.92 -7.02 4.12
C TRP A 107 -4.23 -5.57 4.48
N LEU A 108 -5.48 -5.12 4.38
CA LEU A 108 -5.91 -3.79 4.83
C LEU A 108 -5.65 -3.56 6.33
N ALA A 109 -5.85 -4.58 7.16
CA ALA A 109 -5.66 -4.49 8.61
C ALA A 109 -4.26 -4.89 9.10
N SER A 110 -3.31 -5.22 8.21
CA SER A 110 -2.05 -5.86 8.60
C SER A 110 -0.98 -4.87 9.09
N ASP A 111 -0.75 -4.84 10.40
CA ASP A 111 0.39 -4.13 10.99
C ASP A 111 1.73 -4.79 10.61
N VAL A 112 1.74 -6.13 10.52
CA VAL A 112 2.96 -6.85 10.13
C VAL A 112 3.40 -6.49 8.72
N ALA A 113 2.48 -6.30 7.77
CA ALA A 113 2.83 -5.89 6.41
C ALA A 113 3.25 -4.41 6.32
N ALA A 114 2.72 -3.56 7.18
CA ALA A 114 3.07 -2.13 7.25
C ALA A 114 4.51 -1.90 7.77
N ALA A 115 5.07 -2.87 8.49
CA ALA A 115 6.43 -2.81 9.03
C ALA A 115 7.53 -3.02 7.96
N PHE A 116 7.19 -3.48 6.76
CA PHE A 116 8.17 -3.81 5.71
C PHE A 116 8.12 -2.79 4.57
N SER A 117 9.29 -2.47 4.05
CA SER A 117 9.41 -1.65 2.85
C SER A 117 9.08 -2.45 1.60
N GLU A 118 8.59 -1.77 0.55
CA GLU A 118 8.45 -2.41 -0.76
C GLU A 118 9.84 -2.78 -1.33
N THR A 119 10.86 -2.00 -1.00
CA THR A 119 12.23 -2.24 -1.41
C THR A 119 13.21 -1.55 -0.48
N VAL A 120 14.32 -2.22 -0.18
CA VAL A 120 15.44 -1.71 0.62
C VAL A 120 16.05 -0.42 0.05
N TYR A 121 15.92 -0.18 -1.26
CA TYR A 121 16.41 1.05 -1.90
C TYR A 121 15.56 2.28 -1.56
N HIS A 122 14.30 2.08 -1.17
CA HIS A 122 13.34 3.13 -0.84
C HIS A 122 12.65 2.81 0.49
N PRO A 123 13.35 2.90 1.63
CA PRO A 123 12.86 2.39 2.91
C PRO A 123 11.61 3.10 3.45
N TYR A 124 11.13 4.16 2.81
CA TYR A 124 9.87 4.83 3.15
C TYR A 124 8.66 4.31 2.35
N THR A 125 8.83 3.38 1.41
CA THR A 125 7.71 2.70 0.75
C THR A 125 7.13 1.64 1.68
N SER A 126 5.93 1.13 1.39
CA SER A 126 5.23 0.17 2.23
C SER A 126 4.86 -1.06 1.43
N LEU A 127 5.23 -2.24 1.94
CA LEU A 127 4.87 -3.53 1.34
C LEU A 127 3.36 -3.75 1.37
N LYS A 128 2.70 -3.39 2.48
CA LYS A 128 1.23 -3.40 2.62
C LYS A 128 0.57 -2.65 1.48
N PHE A 129 0.92 -1.37 1.33
CA PHE A 129 0.25 -0.53 0.34
C PHE A 129 0.68 -0.83 -1.10
N HIS A 130 1.91 -1.28 -1.34
CA HIS A 130 2.27 -1.84 -2.65
C HIS A 130 1.34 -2.99 -3.02
N THR A 131 1.20 -3.98 -2.14
CA THR A 131 0.38 -5.17 -2.39
C THR A 131 -1.09 -4.83 -2.59
N LEU A 132 -1.64 -3.88 -1.83
CA LEU A 132 -3.01 -3.40 -2.01
C LEU A 132 -3.20 -2.66 -3.34
N LEU A 133 -2.23 -1.84 -3.77
CA LEU A 133 -2.25 -1.20 -5.08
C LEU A 133 -2.19 -2.24 -6.21
N VAL A 134 -1.36 -3.28 -6.08
CA VAL A 134 -1.30 -4.39 -7.05
C VAL A 134 -2.66 -5.07 -7.19
N ALA A 135 -3.31 -5.39 -6.07
CA ALA A 135 -4.63 -6.02 -6.09
C ALA A 135 -5.68 -5.11 -6.78
N ALA A 136 -5.71 -3.82 -6.43
CA ALA A 136 -6.67 -2.88 -7.01
C ALA A 136 -6.45 -2.66 -8.50
N LEU A 137 -5.20 -2.63 -8.97
CA LEU A 137 -4.90 -2.54 -10.40
C LEU A 137 -5.25 -3.84 -11.13
N LEU A 138 -4.84 -4.99 -10.60
CA LEU A 138 -5.11 -6.30 -11.19
C LEU A 138 -6.61 -6.52 -11.39
N ASP A 139 -7.41 -6.27 -10.35
CA ASP A 139 -8.85 -6.44 -10.43
C ASP A 139 -9.44 -5.51 -11.53
N ASN A 140 -8.83 -4.34 -11.80
CA ASN A 140 -9.39 -3.30 -12.70
C ASN A 140 -9.08 -3.71 -14.13
N TYR A 141 -7.86 -4.18 -14.34
CA TYR A 141 -7.38 -4.66 -15.62
C TYR A 141 -8.14 -5.93 -16.05
N ARG A 142 -8.48 -6.80 -15.09
CA ARG A 142 -9.30 -7.98 -15.35
C ARG A 142 -10.75 -7.66 -15.72
N ASP A 143 -11.28 -6.55 -15.22
CA ASP A 143 -12.58 -6.00 -15.65
C ASP A 143 -12.48 -5.23 -16.99
N GLY A 144 -11.29 -5.21 -17.61
CA GLY A 144 -11.05 -4.63 -18.93
C GLY A 144 -10.80 -3.12 -18.90
N HIS A 145 -10.52 -2.54 -17.73
CA HIS A 145 -10.22 -1.12 -17.59
C HIS A 145 -8.74 -0.84 -17.81
N GLU A 146 -8.43 0.29 -18.44
CA GLU A 146 -7.05 0.77 -18.57
C GLU A 146 -6.70 1.68 -17.39
N PHE A 147 -5.40 1.79 -17.07
CA PHE A 147 -4.92 2.70 -16.02
C PHE A 147 -5.46 4.14 -16.18
N ALA A 148 -5.58 4.60 -17.43
CA ALA A 148 -6.00 5.97 -17.76
C ALA A 148 -7.43 6.31 -17.31
N ASP A 149 -8.26 5.30 -17.07
CA ASP A 149 -9.64 5.46 -16.63
C ASP A 149 -9.78 5.51 -15.10
N LEU A 150 -8.74 5.05 -14.39
CA LEU A 150 -8.78 4.87 -12.94
C LEU A 150 -8.77 6.19 -12.18
N ARG A 151 -9.42 6.15 -11.03
CA ARG A 151 -9.56 7.26 -10.09
C ARG A 151 -9.19 6.82 -8.69
N LEU A 152 -8.63 7.75 -7.93
CA LEU A 152 -8.64 7.71 -6.49
C LEU A 152 -10.00 8.21 -6.03
N ILE A 153 -10.71 7.41 -5.26
CA ILE A 153 -12.06 7.70 -4.76
C ILE A 153 -12.03 7.66 -3.25
N VAL A 154 -12.67 8.65 -2.64
CA VAL A 154 -12.83 8.77 -1.18
C VAL A 154 -14.17 8.15 -0.81
N ASP A 155 -14.12 7.09 -0.02
CA ASP A 155 -15.30 6.39 0.48
C ASP A 155 -15.55 6.70 1.97
N PRO A 156 -16.80 6.60 2.45
CA PRO A 156 -17.09 6.64 3.88
C PRO A 156 -16.39 5.50 4.65
N VAL A 157 -16.16 5.72 5.94
CA VAL A 157 -15.56 4.74 6.86
C VAL A 157 -16.36 3.43 6.85
N GLY A 158 -15.64 2.30 6.85
CA GLY A 158 -16.22 0.97 6.93
C GLY A 158 -16.83 0.47 5.62
N GLU A 159 -16.74 1.24 4.53
CA GLU A 159 -17.11 0.77 3.21
C GLU A 159 -15.90 0.15 2.48
N VAL A 160 -15.73 -1.16 2.64
CA VAL A 160 -14.70 -1.92 1.94
C VAL A 160 -15.28 -2.51 0.66
N VAL A 161 -14.76 -2.06 -0.48
CA VAL A 161 -15.02 -2.67 -1.79
C VAL A 161 -13.92 -3.72 -2.03
N PRO A 162 -14.28 -5.01 -2.16
CA PRO A 162 -13.31 -6.08 -2.35
C PRO A 162 -12.31 -5.76 -3.46
N PHE A 163 -11.03 -5.96 -3.17
CA PHE A 163 -9.87 -5.75 -4.03
C PHE A 163 -9.58 -4.29 -4.42
N ARG A 164 -10.60 -3.41 -4.44
CA ARG A 164 -10.51 -2.00 -4.86
C ARG A 164 -10.06 -1.07 -3.76
N THR A 165 -10.51 -1.29 -2.51
CA THR A 165 -10.14 -0.47 -1.36
C THR A 165 -8.66 -0.65 -1.04
N VAL A 166 -7.90 0.43 -1.03
CA VAL A 166 -6.44 0.42 -0.78
C VAL A 166 -6.07 1.01 0.57
N PHE A 167 -7.02 1.66 1.25
CA PHE A 167 -6.86 2.20 2.60
C PHE A 167 -8.23 2.24 3.27
N ASP A 168 -8.29 1.79 4.53
CA ASP A 168 -9.48 1.84 5.38
C ASP A 168 -9.04 2.40 6.74
N GLY A 169 -9.32 3.69 6.95
CA GLY A 169 -9.00 4.41 8.17
C GLY A 169 -10.25 4.88 8.89
N ASP A 170 -10.07 5.48 10.06
CA ASP A 170 -11.20 5.80 10.94
C ASP A 170 -12.01 7.04 10.54
N GLU A 171 -11.50 7.84 9.60
CA GLU A 171 -12.15 9.06 9.12
C GLU A 171 -12.63 8.94 7.67
N PHE A 172 -11.93 8.15 6.85
CA PHE A 172 -12.28 7.86 5.47
C PHE A 172 -11.59 6.59 4.98
N ALA A 173 -12.12 6.03 3.89
CA ALA A 173 -11.46 4.98 3.11
C ALA A 173 -11.07 5.53 1.73
N LEU A 174 -10.11 4.86 1.08
CA LEU A 174 -9.70 5.16 -0.29
C LEU A 174 -9.77 3.90 -1.14
N ARG A 175 -10.34 4.02 -2.33
CA ARG A 175 -10.31 2.96 -3.35
C ARG A 175 -9.81 3.45 -4.70
N ILE A 176 -9.37 2.49 -5.52
CA ILE A 176 -9.03 2.71 -6.92
C ILE A 176 -10.06 2.03 -7.82
N ASP A 177 -10.76 2.81 -8.64
CA ASP A 177 -11.84 2.33 -9.51
C ASP A 177 -12.15 3.35 -10.62
N ILE A 178 -13.03 2.98 -11.56
CA ILE A 178 -13.52 3.85 -12.64
C ILE A 178 -14.76 4.68 -12.26
N GLU A 179 -15.66 4.11 -11.45
CA GLU A 179 -16.94 4.71 -11.10
C GLU A 179 -16.91 5.28 -9.68
N ASP A 180 -17.00 6.60 -9.55
CA ASP A 180 -16.98 7.27 -8.23
C ASP A 180 -18.33 7.26 -7.51
N GLY A 181 -19.43 6.93 -8.19
CA GLY A 181 -20.76 6.94 -7.57
C GLY A 181 -21.17 8.31 -7.02
N GLY A 182 -20.60 9.40 -7.53
CA GLY A 182 -20.78 10.76 -7.00
C GLY A 182 -19.93 11.10 -5.77
N ARG A 183 -19.03 10.21 -5.36
CA ARG A 183 -18.08 10.44 -4.26
C ARG A 183 -16.93 11.36 -4.69
N PRO A 184 -16.24 12.00 -3.72
CA PRO A 184 -15.06 12.78 -4.04
C PRO A 184 -14.01 11.92 -4.74
N SER A 185 -13.54 12.36 -5.90
CA SER A 185 -12.64 11.56 -6.73
C SER A 185 -11.68 12.40 -7.56
N ALA A 186 -10.59 11.78 -7.99
CA ALA A 186 -9.64 12.36 -8.93
C ALA A 186 -9.03 11.28 -9.83
N ARG A 187 -8.85 11.58 -11.12
CA ARG A 187 -8.14 10.68 -12.04
C ARG A 187 -6.68 10.51 -11.63
N LEU A 188 -6.19 9.28 -11.72
CA LEU A 188 -4.79 8.94 -11.41
C LEU A 188 -3.83 9.59 -12.42
N GLY A 189 -4.19 9.58 -13.70
CA GLY A 189 -3.38 10.12 -14.79
C GLY A 189 -3.45 9.19 -16.01
N SER A 190 -2.68 9.47 -17.06
CA SER A 190 -2.69 8.66 -18.28
C SER A 190 -1.76 7.44 -18.22
N ARG A 191 -0.92 7.32 -17.20
CA ARG A 191 0.02 6.22 -16.98
C ARG A 191 0.45 6.16 -15.51
N PRO A 192 0.88 4.99 -15.02
CA PRO A 192 1.30 4.83 -13.63
C PRO A 192 2.59 5.59 -13.39
N TRP A 193 2.53 6.53 -12.45
CA TRP A 193 3.63 7.38 -12.05
C TRP A 193 3.48 7.83 -10.60
N ARG A 194 4.62 8.13 -9.96
CA ARG A 194 4.74 8.75 -8.64
C ARG A 194 4.11 10.14 -8.59
N SER A 195 2.79 10.16 -8.53
CA SER A 195 1.96 11.35 -8.73
C SER A 195 0.86 11.47 -7.68
N TRP A 196 1.06 10.87 -6.50
CA TRP A 196 0.10 10.94 -5.39
C TRP A 196 -0.41 12.38 -5.16
N ALA A 197 0.50 13.33 -4.94
CA ALA A 197 0.15 14.73 -4.73
C ALA A 197 -0.71 15.30 -5.86
N SER A 198 -0.49 14.86 -7.09
CA SER A 198 -1.27 15.30 -8.25
C SER A 198 -2.71 14.81 -8.18
N ALA A 199 -2.93 13.54 -7.82
CA ALA A 199 -4.27 12.98 -7.61
C ALA A 199 -4.93 13.63 -6.38
N TRP A 200 -4.23 13.68 -5.26
CA TRP A 200 -4.72 14.27 -4.01
C TRP A 200 -5.17 15.73 -4.18
N ASN A 201 -4.35 16.58 -4.81
CA ASN A 201 -4.70 18.00 -5.05
C ASN A 201 -5.88 18.19 -6.02
N ARG A 202 -6.23 17.17 -6.82
CA ARG A 202 -7.32 17.23 -7.80
C ARG A 202 -8.62 16.62 -7.28
N LEU A 203 -8.67 16.12 -6.04
CA LEU A 203 -9.90 15.60 -5.46
C LEU A 203 -10.99 16.68 -5.52
N THR A 204 -12.19 16.27 -5.94
CA THR A 204 -13.34 17.18 -6.03
C THR A 204 -13.79 17.71 -4.67
N ALA A 205 -13.50 16.98 -3.59
CA ALA A 205 -13.55 17.44 -2.21
C ALA A 205 -12.52 16.67 -1.37
N HIS A 206 -11.99 17.28 -0.31
CA HIS A 206 -11.01 16.63 0.58
C HIS A 206 -11.70 16.00 1.80
N PRO A 207 -11.24 14.83 2.27
CA PRO A 207 -11.82 14.16 3.45
C PRO A 207 -11.40 14.76 4.80
N LEU A 208 -10.45 15.70 4.81
CA LEU A 208 -9.83 16.26 6.01
C LEU A 208 -10.43 17.63 6.37
N ASP A 209 -10.67 17.91 7.65
CA ASP A 209 -11.20 19.19 8.14
C ASP A 209 -10.08 20.22 8.36
N THR A 210 -9.48 20.67 7.26
CA THR A 210 -8.32 21.58 7.31
C THR A 210 -8.64 22.99 7.81
N ASP A 211 -9.91 23.36 7.85
CA ASP A 211 -10.35 24.70 8.29
C ASP A 211 -10.43 24.81 9.81
N HIS A 212 -10.66 23.70 10.51
CA HIS A 212 -10.87 23.69 11.97
C HIS A 212 -9.88 22.80 12.73
N ASP A 213 -9.24 21.83 12.07
CA ASP A 213 -8.32 20.90 12.70
C ASP A 213 -6.87 21.10 12.21
N LYS A 214 -5.97 21.38 13.17
CA LYS A 214 -4.55 21.61 12.89
C LYS A 214 -3.79 20.33 12.53
N TYR A 215 -4.24 19.18 13.02
CA TYR A 215 -3.66 17.89 12.67
C TYR A 215 -3.99 17.57 11.21
N ASP A 216 -5.26 17.72 10.83
CA ASP A 216 -5.74 17.55 9.45
C ASP A 216 -5.07 18.52 8.49
N MET A 217 -4.94 19.80 8.88
CA MET A 217 -4.20 20.80 8.10
C MET A 217 -2.74 20.36 7.88
N THR A 218 -2.09 19.76 8.89
CA THR A 218 -0.70 19.30 8.79
C THR A 218 -0.58 18.07 7.90
N LEU A 219 -1.47 17.09 8.09
CA LEU A 219 -1.56 15.89 7.26
C LEU A 219 -1.76 16.27 5.80
N ASP A 220 -2.78 17.08 5.50
CA ASP A 220 -3.10 17.53 4.15
C ASP A 220 -1.92 18.26 3.49
N ALA A 221 -1.28 19.19 4.21
CA ALA A 221 -0.13 19.92 3.70
C ALA A 221 1.02 18.99 3.29
N ASN A 222 1.28 17.91 4.04
CA ASN A 222 2.32 16.95 3.71
C ASN A 222 1.90 16.06 2.54
N LEU A 223 0.66 15.56 2.51
CA LEU A 223 0.13 14.74 1.41
C LEU A 223 0.19 15.46 0.07
N ARG A 224 -0.05 16.78 0.04
CA ARG A 224 0.06 17.61 -1.18
C ARG A 224 1.47 17.72 -1.77
N ARG A 225 2.50 17.19 -1.10
CA ARG A 225 3.90 17.20 -1.55
C ARG A 225 4.46 15.81 -1.83
N MET A 226 3.77 14.75 -1.40
CA MET A 226 4.24 13.37 -1.58
C MET A 226 4.03 12.87 -2.99
N TRP A 227 5.01 12.17 -3.53
CA TRP A 227 4.93 11.63 -4.90
C TRP A 227 4.61 10.14 -4.90
N SER A 228 5.26 9.39 -4.01
CA SER A 228 5.08 7.95 -3.85
C SER A 228 3.70 7.64 -3.25
N TRP A 229 2.96 6.75 -3.92
CA TRP A 229 1.65 6.31 -3.46
C TRP A 229 1.72 5.48 -2.19
N SER A 230 2.54 4.41 -2.15
CA SER A 230 2.64 3.58 -0.95
C SER A 230 3.14 4.37 0.27
N THR A 231 4.04 5.33 0.05
CA THR A 231 4.56 6.20 1.13
C THR A 231 3.48 7.13 1.65
N ALA A 232 2.65 7.69 0.76
CA ALA A 232 1.57 8.58 1.18
C ALA A 232 0.48 7.84 1.95
N LEU A 233 0.06 6.66 1.47
CA LEU A 233 -0.91 5.82 2.16
C LEU A 233 -0.40 5.41 3.55
N GLN A 234 0.87 4.99 3.63
CA GLN A 234 1.49 4.68 4.91
C GLN A 234 1.65 5.89 5.82
N TYR A 235 1.90 7.08 5.25
CA TYR A 235 1.97 8.29 6.04
C TYR A 235 0.63 8.65 6.68
N ILE A 236 -0.50 8.41 6.00
CA ILE A 236 -1.83 8.60 6.59
C ILE A 236 -1.99 7.68 7.81
N GLU A 237 -1.64 6.40 7.66
CA GLU A 237 -1.71 5.41 8.75
C GLU A 237 -0.80 5.76 9.93
N ASP A 238 0.48 6.07 9.66
CA ASP A 238 1.45 6.47 10.69
C ASP A 238 1.00 7.75 11.42
N PHE A 239 0.46 8.73 10.69
CA PHE A 239 0.01 10.00 11.26
C PHE A 239 -1.23 9.82 12.15
N ALA A 240 -2.16 8.95 11.74
CA ALA A 240 -3.34 8.62 12.54
C ALA A 240 -2.97 7.90 13.85
N ALA A 241 -1.98 7.00 13.81
CA ALA A 241 -1.48 6.30 15.00
C ALA A 241 -0.67 7.21 15.95
N TRP A 242 0.05 8.20 15.41
CA TRP A 242 0.83 9.15 16.20
C TRP A 242 -0.02 10.20 16.92
N ARG A 243 -1.22 10.49 16.42
CA ARG A 243 -2.07 11.57 16.93
C ARG A 243 -2.35 11.36 18.43
N PRO A 244 -1.88 12.25 19.32
CA PRO A 244 -1.88 12.04 20.77
C PRO A 244 -3.25 12.20 21.43
N ASP A 245 -4.29 12.58 20.66
CA ASP A 245 -5.64 12.85 21.16
C ASP A 245 -6.54 11.59 21.15
N ARG A 246 -5.95 10.41 20.94
CA ARG A 246 -6.59 9.10 20.98
C ARG A 246 -6.19 8.28 22.20
#